data_AF-A0A8J4BF85-F1
#
_entry.id   AF-A0A8J4BF85-F1
#
_cell.length_a   1.000
_cell.length_b   1.000
_cell.length_c   1.000
_cell.angle_alpha   90.00
_cell.angle_beta   90.00
_cell.angle_gamma   90.00
#
_symmetry.space_group_name_H-M   'P 1'
#
loop_
_entity.id
_entity.type
_entity.pdbx_description
1 polymer ?
#
loop_
_entity_poly.entity_id
_entity_poly.type
_entity_poly.pdbx_seq_one_letter_code
_entity_poly.pdbx_strand_id
1 'polypeptide(L)'
;MELRAVSLPTVYDLRAALAAHEQQQAEGGFRGGRHATKRLGVPRGQGGELRHTYLAAGAPGVAGAEADGVVVSCLPVSSFSHTYAFTTSRLHEARQHPLYEVHWVWGGKSLESKRQCMRDAMVFADPPDYHNPHRVMTFELAHQEMPPGYNSWPSSRTSEMVDFALPALSAQLQQAYWALALAMALNRTLVLPQFRCYCAKNWFATSACRINSERDTVFPFPCPLSHIFRSKLLLSGELRVEDSRPHPRLGPSPSVQGTAWRVADVRESAFLNNPRTEESLRVGLPPLWLGLWMISAGLAVHWGGCLGCPFPMLGPRLAWIHTHTHTYTHTPHIHTHTHTSRQLHINFLPFSPLPLVFFGWNIQFATRYVLRVRSRGGGADDAGNGGSSSSSNRWSHNDKNDYGSSDSDSGTGTREIVLDRPRTDRELQDLLLTPEYDAVRVLHVPRPATVMSGFADALMWQQYDTAVQRVTATWCCHSTREAALHGGSRRERLQPLPPSRQQQRGFDSTSSRTAVAGIAVAPEQQ
;
A
#
# COMPACT_ATOMS: atom_id res chain seq x y z
N MET A 1 12.71 26.80 16.44
CA MET A 1 12.15 25.63 17.15
C MET A 1 13.33 24.79 17.61
N GLU A 2 13.80 25.03 18.84
CA GLU A 2 14.92 24.28 19.44
C GLU A 2 14.42 22.91 19.92
N LEU A 3 15.08 21.84 19.45
CA LEU A 3 14.93 20.49 19.99
C LEU A 3 15.68 20.41 21.32
N ARG A 4 14.95 20.50 22.44
CA ARG A 4 15.48 20.05 23.74
C ARG A 4 15.40 18.53 23.81
N ALA A 5 16.55 17.89 23.99
CA ALA A 5 16.65 16.49 24.35
C ALA A 5 15.96 16.27 25.71
N VAL A 6 14.88 15.50 25.72
CA VAL A 6 14.29 14.98 26.96
C VAL A 6 15.07 13.73 27.33
N SER A 7 15.79 13.78 28.44
CA SER A 7 16.41 12.60 29.05
C SER A 7 15.31 11.62 29.48
N LEU A 8 15.34 10.41 28.93
CA LEU A 8 14.51 9.30 29.42
C LEU A 8 15.01 8.88 30.82
N PRO A 9 14.12 8.68 31.82
CA PRO A 9 14.51 8.03 33.05
C PRO A 9 14.67 6.52 32.82
N THR A 10 15.82 6.02 33.26
CA THR A 10 16.07 4.67 33.79
C THR A 10 15.43 3.48 33.06
N VAL A 11 16.30 2.77 32.32
CA VAL A 11 16.14 1.38 31.92
C VAL A 11 15.76 0.53 33.13
N TYR A 12 14.62 -0.15 33.08
CA TYR A 12 14.26 -1.19 34.05
C TYR A 12 15.32 -2.30 34.01
N ASP A 13 15.97 -2.55 35.14
CA ASP A 13 16.90 -3.68 35.30
C ASP A 13 16.11 -4.99 35.38
N LEU A 14 15.87 -5.57 34.21
CA LEU A 14 15.21 -6.86 34.02
C LEU A 14 15.93 -8.03 34.73
N ARG A 15 17.21 -7.89 35.10
CA ARG A 15 17.92 -8.94 35.85
C ARG A 15 17.49 -8.99 37.31
N ALA A 16 17.24 -7.83 37.93
CA ALA A 16 16.77 -7.78 39.32
C ALA A 16 15.35 -8.37 39.45
N ALA A 17 14.50 -8.14 38.46
CA ALA A 17 13.14 -8.71 38.43
C ALA A 17 13.14 -10.23 38.19
N LEU A 18 14.03 -10.76 37.35
CA LEU A 18 14.19 -12.21 37.17
C LEU A 18 14.74 -12.90 38.42
N ALA A 19 15.73 -12.29 39.08
CA ALA A 19 16.33 -12.85 40.29
C ALA A 19 15.32 -12.94 41.46
N ALA A 20 14.45 -11.94 41.60
CA ALA A 20 13.39 -11.96 42.61
C ALA A 20 12.33 -13.06 42.36
N HIS A 21 12.06 -13.38 41.09
CA HIS A 21 11.10 -14.42 40.71
C HIS A 21 11.68 -15.84 40.91
N GLU A 22 12.96 -16.06 40.64
CA GLU A 22 13.63 -17.34 40.90
C GLU A 22 13.74 -17.63 42.41
N GLN A 23 13.94 -16.60 43.23
CA GLN A 23 14.00 -16.75 44.69
C GLN A 23 12.63 -17.11 45.30
N GLN A 24 11.52 -16.59 44.74
CA GLN A 24 10.17 -16.99 45.15
C GLN A 24 9.80 -18.43 44.77
N GLN A 25 10.36 -18.98 43.68
CA GLN A 25 10.13 -20.38 43.31
C GLN A 25 10.95 -21.37 44.14
N ALA A 26 12.08 -20.94 44.72
CA ALA A 26 12.89 -21.78 45.59
C ALA A 26 12.30 -21.98 46.99
N GLU A 27 11.46 -21.05 47.47
CA GLU A 27 10.88 -21.09 48.82
C GLU A 27 9.47 -21.70 48.87
N GLY A 28 8.81 -21.88 47.72
CA GLY A 28 7.46 -22.45 47.61
C GLY A 28 7.46 -23.94 47.25
N GLY A 29 7.60 -24.82 48.25
CA GLY A 29 7.48 -26.28 48.06
C GLY A 29 6.10 -26.71 47.55
N PHE A 30 5.96 -26.92 46.24
CA PHE A 30 4.71 -27.35 45.62
C PHE A 30 4.63 -28.88 45.48
N ARG A 31 3.84 -29.53 46.35
CA ARG A 31 3.42 -30.93 46.17
C ARG A 31 2.25 -31.00 45.17
N GLY A 32 2.42 -31.78 44.11
CA GLY A 32 1.42 -31.98 43.08
C GLY A 32 0.15 -32.69 43.58
N GLY A 33 -1.00 -32.07 43.32
CA GLY A 33 -2.31 -32.70 43.44
C GLY A 33 -3.13 -32.44 42.17
N ARG A 34 -3.51 -33.52 41.47
CA ARG A 34 -4.47 -33.48 40.36
C ARG A 34 -5.87 -33.27 40.93
N HIS A 35 -6.58 -32.22 40.52
CA HIS A 35 -8.04 -32.17 40.67
C HIS A 35 -8.75 -31.53 39.48
N ALA A 36 -9.90 -32.14 39.19
CA ALA A 36 -10.77 -31.95 38.05
C ALA A 36 -11.44 -30.56 38.00
N THR A 37 -11.60 -30.03 36.80
CA THR A 37 -12.35 -28.80 36.51
C THR A 37 -13.86 -29.05 36.61
N LYS A 38 -14.46 -28.55 37.70
CA LYS A 38 -15.92 -28.47 37.86
C LYS A 38 -16.37 -27.08 37.35
N ARG A 39 -17.28 -27.05 36.37
CA ARG A 39 -17.95 -25.81 35.91
C ARG A 39 -18.71 -25.17 37.08
N LEU A 40 -18.34 -23.96 37.47
CA LEU A 40 -19.16 -23.10 38.32
C LEU A 40 -20.09 -22.26 37.43
N GLY A 41 -21.39 -22.46 37.62
CA GLY A 41 -22.42 -21.62 37.03
C GLY A 41 -22.50 -20.27 37.74
N VAL A 42 -22.60 -19.19 36.96
CA VAL A 42 -22.81 -17.83 37.48
C VAL A 42 -24.31 -17.60 37.67
N PRO A 43 -24.79 -17.13 38.85
CA PRO A 43 -26.18 -16.77 39.03
C PRO A 43 -26.52 -15.46 38.32
N ARG A 44 -27.70 -15.40 37.70
CA ARG A 44 -28.32 -14.16 37.22
C ARG A 44 -28.87 -13.37 38.42
N GLY A 45 -28.19 -12.30 38.80
CA GLY A 45 -28.70 -11.27 39.73
C GLY A 45 -29.05 -9.98 38.98
N GLN A 46 -30.18 -9.39 39.34
CA GLN A 46 -30.82 -8.22 38.72
C GLN A 46 -30.04 -6.90 38.94
N GLY A 47 -30.08 -6.02 37.93
CA GLY A 47 -30.17 -4.57 38.14
C GLY A 47 -28.98 -3.84 38.76
N GLY A 48 -27.75 -4.09 38.30
CA GLY A 48 -26.57 -3.27 38.64
C GLY A 48 -26.08 -2.46 37.44
N GLU A 49 -26.09 -1.14 37.56
CA GLU A 49 -25.47 -0.19 36.63
C GLU A 49 -23.99 -0.54 36.41
N LEU A 50 -23.60 -0.84 35.15
CA LEU A 50 -22.21 -1.10 34.77
C LEU A 50 -21.40 0.19 34.91
N ARG A 51 -20.86 0.44 36.10
CA ARG A 51 -19.84 1.48 36.29
C ARG A 51 -18.55 1.04 35.60
N HIS A 52 -18.26 1.65 34.46
CA HIS A 52 -16.95 1.57 33.82
C HIS A 52 -15.94 2.35 34.67
N THR A 53 -15.19 1.67 35.53
CA THR A 53 -14.09 2.28 36.27
C THR A 53 -12.89 2.40 35.34
N TYR A 54 -12.50 3.64 35.04
CA TYR A 54 -11.28 3.96 34.30
C TYR A 54 -10.05 3.76 35.20
N LEU A 55 -8.94 3.37 34.59
CA LEU A 55 -7.65 3.18 35.26
C LEU A 55 -7.23 4.48 35.96
N ALA A 56 -7.25 4.47 37.29
CA ALA A 56 -6.30 5.25 38.06
C ALA A 56 -5.02 4.40 38.09
N ALA A 57 -4.04 4.73 37.25
CA ALA A 57 -2.68 4.35 37.57
C ALA A 57 -2.40 4.91 38.96
N GLY A 58 -2.15 4.02 39.92
CA GLY A 58 -1.78 4.43 41.27
C GLY A 58 -0.52 5.27 41.18
N ALA A 59 -0.68 6.59 41.17
CA ALA A 59 0.34 7.46 41.68
C ALA A 59 0.59 7.00 43.13
N PRO A 60 1.84 6.77 43.54
CA PRO A 60 2.15 6.44 44.92
C PRO A 60 1.67 7.61 45.79
N GLY A 61 0.56 7.43 46.50
CA GLY A 61 -0.04 8.51 47.30
C GLY A 61 -1.54 8.39 47.59
N VAL A 62 -2.31 7.56 46.88
CA VAL A 62 -3.72 7.32 47.26
C VAL A 62 -3.77 6.24 48.34
N ALA A 63 -3.56 6.66 49.59
CA ALA A 63 -3.83 5.85 50.75
C ALA A 63 -5.33 5.52 50.81
N GLY A 64 -5.69 4.23 50.84
CA GLY A 64 -7.03 3.77 51.22
C GLY A 64 -7.78 2.86 50.25
N ALA A 65 -7.17 2.39 49.16
CA ALA A 65 -7.78 1.34 48.32
C ALA A 65 -6.98 0.04 48.46
N GLU A 66 -7.12 -0.61 49.61
CA GLU A 66 -6.83 -2.03 49.76
C GLU A 66 -7.91 -2.79 48.97
N ALA A 67 -7.69 -2.94 47.66
CA ALA A 67 -8.56 -3.72 46.82
C ALA A 67 -8.20 -5.21 47.04
N ASP A 68 -8.96 -5.89 47.91
CA ASP A 68 -9.00 -7.35 48.03
C ASP A 68 -9.61 -7.99 46.77
N GLY A 69 -9.01 -7.76 45.60
CA GLY A 69 -9.55 -8.22 44.33
C GLY A 69 -8.68 -7.94 43.12
N VAL A 70 -8.88 -8.74 42.07
CA VAL A 70 -8.24 -8.55 40.77
C VAL A 70 -8.95 -7.43 40.02
N VAL A 71 -8.23 -6.33 39.74
CA VAL A 71 -8.74 -5.25 38.89
C VAL A 71 -8.47 -5.58 37.42
N VAL A 72 -9.55 -5.69 36.64
CA VAL A 72 -9.49 -5.87 35.18
C VAL A 72 -9.89 -4.55 34.53
N SER A 73 -9.05 -4.03 33.64
CA SER A 73 -9.33 -2.82 32.85
C SER A 73 -9.18 -3.09 31.36
N CYS A 74 -9.93 -2.36 30.54
CA CYS A 74 -9.81 -2.39 29.08
C CYS A 74 -9.00 -1.17 28.62
N LEU A 75 -7.90 -1.41 27.91
CA LEU A 75 -7.09 -0.35 27.33
C LEU A 75 -7.68 0.11 25.99
N PRO A 76 -7.74 1.42 25.70
CA PRO A 76 -8.31 1.92 24.46
C PRO A 76 -7.40 1.58 23.27
N VAL A 77 -7.96 0.94 22.24
CA VAL A 77 -7.23 0.50 21.03
C VAL A 77 -6.54 1.66 20.30
N SER A 78 -7.08 2.87 20.42
CA SER A 78 -6.45 4.09 19.89
C SER A 78 -5.11 4.45 20.55
N SER A 79 -4.82 3.95 21.75
CA SER A 79 -3.57 4.23 22.47
C SER A 79 -2.71 2.99 22.65
N PHE A 80 -3.34 1.82 22.75
CA PHE A 80 -2.70 0.51 22.79
C PHE A 80 -3.17 -0.26 21.55
N SER A 81 -2.58 0.12 20.41
CA SER A 81 -3.06 -0.31 19.10
C SER A 81 -2.62 -1.73 18.77
N HIS A 82 -3.36 -2.36 17.86
CA HIS A 82 -2.84 -3.48 17.06
C HIS A 82 -2.41 -2.98 15.67
N THR A 83 -1.79 -3.83 14.85
CA THR A 83 -1.28 -3.43 13.51
C THR A 83 -2.36 -2.72 12.69
N TYR A 84 -3.55 -3.31 12.53
CA TYR A 84 -4.63 -2.68 11.77
C TYR A 84 -5.02 -1.28 12.29
N ALA A 85 -5.13 -1.10 13.62
CA ALA A 85 -5.50 0.19 14.20
C ALA A 85 -4.40 1.24 14.01
N PHE A 86 -3.13 0.82 14.06
CA PHE A 86 -1.98 1.68 13.92
C PHE A 86 -1.73 2.06 12.47
N THR A 87 -1.58 1.08 11.57
CA THR A 87 -1.12 1.31 10.20
C THR A 87 -2.24 1.61 9.22
N THR A 88 -3.42 1.00 9.42
CA THR A 88 -4.52 1.04 8.44
C THR A 88 -5.55 2.11 8.79
N SER A 89 -6.19 2.01 9.96
CA SER A 89 -7.20 3.00 10.36
C SER A 89 -6.58 4.28 10.92
N ARG A 90 -5.28 4.22 11.31
CA ARG A 90 -4.58 5.28 12.03
C ARG A 90 -5.42 5.85 13.18
N LEU A 91 -5.96 4.95 14.00
CA LEU A 91 -7.01 5.28 14.97
C LEU A 91 -6.53 6.29 16.01
N HIS A 92 -5.24 6.22 16.38
CA HIS A 92 -4.62 7.18 17.28
C HIS A 92 -4.64 8.61 16.71
N GLU A 93 -4.38 8.78 15.41
CA GLU A 93 -4.48 10.06 14.71
C GLU A 93 -5.96 10.51 14.61
N ALA A 94 -6.84 9.61 14.16
CA ALA A 94 -8.26 9.90 13.97
C ALA A 94 -8.97 10.32 15.26
N ARG A 95 -8.54 9.79 16.41
CA ARG A 95 -9.07 10.10 17.74
C ARG A 95 -8.23 11.11 18.52
N GLN A 96 -7.11 11.57 17.96
CA GLN A 96 -6.17 12.47 18.64
C GLN A 96 -5.70 11.94 20.00
N HIS A 97 -5.50 10.62 20.10
CA HIS A 97 -5.04 9.97 21.33
C HIS A 97 -3.52 9.71 21.26
N PRO A 98 -2.80 9.79 22.39
CA PRO A 98 -1.40 9.39 22.43
C PRO A 98 -1.29 7.89 22.16
N LEU A 99 -0.28 7.51 21.36
CA LEU A 99 0.06 6.13 21.08
C LEU A 99 1.16 5.67 22.04
N TYR A 100 0.86 4.69 22.89
CA TYR A 100 1.81 4.15 23.88
C TYR A 100 2.43 2.84 23.43
N GLU A 101 1.64 1.95 22.82
CA GLU A 101 2.09 0.63 22.41
C GLU A 101 1.41 0.18 21.12
N VAL A 102 2.13 -0.61 20.31
CA VAL A 102 1.56 -1.32 19.17
C VAL A 102 1.85 -2.81 19.31
N HIS A 103 0.81 -3.60 19.55
CA HIS A 103 0.87 -5.06 19.46
C HIS A 103 0.74 -5.49 18.00
N TRP A 104 1.77 -6.11 17.43
CA TRP A 104 1.80 -6.52 16.01
C TRP A 104 0.94 -7.77 15.69
N VAL A 105 -0.37 -7.67 15.91
CA VAL A 105 -1.40 -8.63 15.53
C VAL A 105 -2.32 -8.05 14.45
N TRP A 106 -2.98 -8.94 13.72
CA TRP A 106 -3.84 -8.63 12.56
C TRP A 106 -3.10 -7.99 11.36
N GLY A 107 -1.76 -7.98 11.37
CA GLY A 107 -0.89 -7.63 10.23
C GLY A 107 -0.46 -8.83 9.35
N GLY A 108 -1.11 -9.98 9.51
CA GLY A 108 -0.73 -11.26 8.89
C GLY A 108 -0.24 -12.30 9.90
N LYS A 109 -0.21 -13.57 9.47
CA LYS A 109 0.10 -14.72 10.35
C LYS A 109 1.60 -14.90 10.58
N SER A 110 2.44 -14.57 9.60
CA SER A 110 3.87 -14.87 9.66
C SER A 110 4.68 -13.73 10.29
N LEU A 111 5.85 -14.05 10.84
CA LEU A 111 6.80 -13.05 11.36
C LEU A 111 7.19 -12.03 10.28
N GLU A 112 7.40 -12.49 9.05
CA GLU A 112 7.78 -11.66 7.91
C GLU A 112 6.65 -10.69 7.53
N SER A 113 5.40 -11.11 7.70
CA SER A 113 4.24 -10.23 7.46
C SER A 113 4.18 -9.11 8.50
N LYS A 114 4.42 -9.43 9.78
CA LYS A 114 4.49 -8.45 10.88
C LYS A 114 5.66 -7.48 10.68
N ARG A 115 6.85 -8.01 10.38
CA ARG A 115 8.05 -7.23 10.03
C ARG A 115 7.78 -6.29 8.87
N GLN A 116 7.12 -6.79 7.83
CA GLN A 116 6.79 -5.96 6.67
C GLN A 116 5.83 -4.83 7.04
N CYS A 117 4.82 -5.06 7.89
CA CYS A 117 3.95 -3.98 8.36
C CYS A 117 4.72 -2.92 9.18
N MET A 118 5.72 -3.34 9.97
CA MET A 118 6.60 -2.42 10.68
C MET A 118 7.46 -1.59 9.72
N ARG A 119 7.93 -2.17 8.61
CA ARG A 119 8.66 -1.47 7.54
C ARG A 119 7.78 -0.50 6.78
N ASP A 120 6.56 -0.91 6.44
CA ASP A 120 5.55 -0.06 5.79
C ASP A 120 5.25 1.19 6.65
N ALA A 121 5.32 1.05 7.99
CA ALA A 121 5.18 2.13 8.96
C ALA A 121 6.50 2.83 9.34
N MET A 122 7.63 2.46 8.73
CA MET A 122 8.99 2.98 8.99
C MET A 122 9.49 2.80 10.44
N VAL A 123 8.91 1.90 11.23
CA VAL A 123 9.28 1.65 12.63
C VAL A 123 10.17 0.42 12.82
N PHE A 124 10.43 -0.37 11.77
CA PHE A 124 11.33 -1.51 11.86
C PHE A 124 12.81 -1.08 11.84
N ALA A 125 13.62 -1.65 12.73
CA ALA A 125 15.06 -1.42 12.79
C ALA A 125 15.82 -2.40 11.88
N ASP A 126 15.78 -2.16 10.56
CA ASP A 126 16.57 -2.93 9.60
C ASP A 126 18.09 -2.63 9.70
N PRO A 127 18.95 -3.60 9.31
CA PRO A 127 20.39 -3.38 9.24
C PRO A 127 20.76 -2.33 8.18
N PRO A 128 21.93 -1.66 8.28
CA PRO A 128 22.35 -0.63 7.34
C PRO A 128 22.31 -1.05 5.87
N ASP A 129 22.73 -2.28 5.56
CA ASP A 129 22.77 -2.82 4.19
C ASP A 129 21.39 -2.85 3.52
N TYR A 130 20.31 -2.98 4.30
CA TYR A 130 18.94 -2.95 3.78
C TYR A 130 18.63 -1.62 3.06
N HIS A 131 19.20 -0.52 3.59
CA HIS A 131 18.98 0.86 3.17
C HIS A 131 19.94 1.34 2.07
N ASN A 132 20.89 0.49 1.65
CA ASN A 132 21.89 0.81 0.63
C ASN A 132 21.94 -0.25 -0.51
N PRO A 133 20.84 -0.47 -1.25
CA PRO A 133 20.89 -1.31 -2.44
C PRO A 133 21.70 -0.63 -3.55
N HIS A 134 22.47 -1.41 -4.31
CA HIS A 134 23.32 -0.88 -5.39
C HIS A 134 22.51 -0.12 -6.45
N ARG A 135 21.38 -0.71 -6.89
CA ARG A 135 20.53 -0.19 -7.95
C ARG A 135 19.06 -0.41 -7.60
N VAL A 136 18.25 0.62 -7.75
CA VAL A 136 16.81 0.57 -7.52
C VAL A 136 16.02 0.84 -8.80
N MET A 137 14.82 0.29 -8.86
CA MET A 137 13.81 0.61 -9.85
C MET A 137 12.49 0.93 -9.17
N THR A 138 11.72 1.86 -9.71
CA THR A 138 10.34 2.12 -9.28
C THR A 138 9.44 2.43 -10.49
N PHE A 139 8.13 2.48 -10.27
CA PHE A 139 7.11 2.64 -11.31
C PHE A 139 5.85 3.31 -10.75
N GLU A 140 4.88 3.60 -11.61
CA GLU A 140 3.61 4.21 -11.22
C GLU A 140 2.47 3.19 -11.29
N LEU A 141 1.54 3.30 -10.34
CA LEU A 141 0.29 2.53 -10.35
C LEU A 141 -0.86 3.45 -10.75
N ALA A 142 -1.62 3.02 -11.76
CA ALA A 142 -2.98 3.49 -11.97
C ALA A 142 -3.89 2.79 -10.96
N HIS A 143 -4.61 3.59 -10.17
CA HIS A 143 -5.60 3.11 -9.21
C HIS A 143 -7.01 3.22 -9.79
N GLN A 144 -7.90 2.32 -9.36
CA GLN A 144 -9.30 2.40 -9.74
C GLN A 144 -10.04 3.38 -8.82
N GLU A 145 -10.88 4.23 -9.40
CA GLU A 145 -11.72 5.14 -8.62
C GLU A 145 -12.80 4.39 -7.87
N MET A 146 -13.05 4.83 -6.64
CA MET A 146 -14.07 4.21 -5.79
C MET A 146 -15.48 4.54 -6.29
N PRO A 147 -16.44 3.62 -6.12
CA PRO A 147 -17.85 3.94 -6.26
C PRO A 147 -18.27 5.12 -5.36
N PRO A 148 -19.21 5.97 -5.78
CA PRO A 148 -19.74 7.03 -4.94
C PRO A 148 -20.28 6.50 -3.60
N GLY A 149 -19.92 7.19 -2.52
CA GLY A 149 -20.36 6.83 -1.16
C GLY A 149 -19.74 5.54 -0.59
N TYR A 150 -18.70 4.96 -1.21
CA TYR A 150 -18.10 3.69 -0.76
C TYR A 150 -17.80 3.63 0.75
N ASN A 151 -17.29 4.73 1.33
CA ASN A 151 -16.99 4.82 2.76
C ASN A 151 -18.22 4.77 3.68
N SER A 152 -19.40 5.14 3.18
CA SER A 152 -20.67 5.15 3.93
C SER A 152 -21.54 3.92 3.65
N TRP A 153 -21.05 2.94 2.88
CA TRP A 153 -21.82 1.73 2.62
C TRP A 153 -22.01 0.92 3.91
N PRO A 154 -23.24 0.41 4.16
CA PRO A 154 -23.51 -0.41 5.34
C PRO A 154 -22.89 -1.80 5.21
N SER A 155 -22.82 -2.51 6.33
CA SER A 155 -22.31 -3.90 6.38
C SER A 155 -23.11 -4.87 5.51
N SER A 156 -24.37 -4.59 5.20
CA SER A 156 -25.16 -5.38 4.25
C SER A 156 -24.60 -5.39 2.83
N ARG A 157 -23.76 -4.40 2.47
CA ARG A 157 -23.10 -4.30 1.15
C ARG A 157 -21.65 -4.80 1.16
N THR A 158 -21.24 -5.55 2.18
CA THR A 158 -19.85 -6.07 2.28
C THR A 158 -19.47 -6.90 1.05
N SER A 159 -20.39 -7.73 0.52
CA SER A 159 -20.12 -8.51 -0.70
C SER A 159 -19.79 -7.61 -1.90
N GLU A 160 -20.55 -6.53 -2.10
CA GLU A 160 -20.31 -5.59 -3.20
C GLU A 160 -18.99 -4.84 -3.04
N MET A 161 -18.62 -4.51 -1.79
CA MET A 161 -17.32 -3.90 -1.50
C MET A 161 -16.16 -4.85 -1.87
N VAL A 162 -16.30 -6.14 -1.56
CA VAL A 162 -15.34 -7.19 -1.91
C VAL A 162 -15.26 -7.40 -3.42
N ASP A 163 -16.42 -7.46 -4.10
CA ASP A 163 -16.51 -7.65 -5.55
C ASP A 163 -15.88 -6.48 -6.33
N PHE A 164 -15.84 -5.28 -5.74
CA PHE A 164 -15.04 -4.16 -6.26
C PHE A 164 -13.56 -4.25 -5.87
N ALA A 165 -13.26 -4.54 -4.60
CA ALA A 165 -11.91 -4.49 -4.06
C ALA A 165 -10.95 -5.50 -4.71
N LEU A 166 -11.40 -6.73 -4.97
CA LEU A 166 -10.54 -7.79 -5.51
C LEU A 166 -10.10 -7.54 -6.96
N PRO A 167 -10.99 -7.16 -7.90
CA PRO A 167 -10.57 -6.72 -9.24
C PRO A 167 -9.68 -5.48 -9.20
N ALA A 168 -10.02 -4.47 -8.39
CA ALA A 168 -9.22 -3.24 -8.28
C ALA A 168 -7.79 -3.52 -7.78
N LEU A 169 -7.64 -4.45 -6.83
CA LEU A 169 -6.33 -4.86 -6.33
C LEU A 169 -5.58 -5.75 -7.33
N SER A 170 -6.29 -6.64 -8.04
CA SER A 170 -5.72 -7.46 -9.10
C SER A 170 -5.21 -6.59 -10.26
N ALA A 171 -5.92 -5.53 -10.64
CA ALA A 171 -5.48 -4.59 -11.67
C ALA A 171 -4.18 -3.86 -11.29
N GLN A 172 -3.99 -3.52 -10.01
CA GLN A 172 -2.71 -2.98 -9.52
C GLN A 172 -1.60 -4.03 -9.58
N LEU A 173 -1.88 -5.28 -9.19
CA LEU A 173 -0.90 -6.37 -9.27
C LEU A 173 -0.49 -6.71 -10.71
N GLN A 174 -1.41 -6.61 -11.67
CA GLN A 174 -1.12 -6.81 -13.10
C GLN A 174 -0.19 -5.74 -13.67
N GLN A 175 -0.24 -4.51 -13.15
CA GLN A 175 0.73 -3.47 -13.47
C GLN A 175 2.09 -3.79 -12.83
N ALA A 176 2.10 -4.20 -11.56
CA ALA A 176 3.30 -4.59 -10.84
C ALA A 176 3.98 -5.85 -11.39
N TYR A 177 3.24 -6.74 -12.05
CA TYR A 177 3.78 -7.94 -12.71
C TYR A 177 4.90 -7.60 -13.69
N TRP A 178 4.74 -6.54 -14.49
CA TRP A 178 5.77 -6.14 -15.45
C TRP A 178 6.94 -5.45 -14.75
N ALA A 179 6.70 -4.71 -13.67
CA ALA A 179 7.75 -4.09 -12.87
C ALA A 179 8.63 -5.15 -12.18
N LEU A 180 8.03 -6.19 -11.61
CA LEU A 180 8.73 -7.31 -10.98
C LEU A 180 9.58 -8.08 -12.00
N ALA A 181 9.03 -8.33 -13.19
CA ALA A 181 9.75 -8.99 -14.28
C ALA A 181 10.97 -8.15 -14.72
N LEU A 182 10.77 -6.85 -14.92
CA LEU A 182 11.81 -5.94 -15.37
C LEU A 182 12.90 -5.72 -14.31
N ALA A 183 12.54 -5.57 -13.03
CA ALA A 183 13.50 -5.47 -11.93
C ALA A 183 14.39 -6.73 -11.85
N MET A 184 13.79 -7.90 -11.94
CA MET A 184 14.49 -9.19 -11.96
C MET A 184 15.38 -9.33 -13.20
N ALA A 185 14.90 -8.90 -14.36
CA ALA A 185 15.68 -8.86 -15.60
C ALA A 185 16.90 -7.93 -15.53
N LEU A 186 16.83 -6.84 -14.77
CA LEU A 186 17.91 -5.86 -14.66
C LEU A 186 18.75 -6.02 -13.40
N ASN A 187 18.48 -7.04 -12.57
CA ASN A 187 19.10 -7.24 -11.25
C ASN A 187 19.02 -5.97 -10.39
N ARG A 188 17.84 -5.34 -10.34
CA ARG A 188 17.57 -4.12 -9.56
C ARG A 188 16.60 -4.42 -8.43
N THR A 189 16.81 -3.79 -7.28
CA THR A 189 15.84 -3.81 -6.18
C THR A 189 14.60 -3.00 -6.59
N LEU A 190 13.43 -3.64 -6.61
CA LEU A 190 12.18 -2.97 -6.93
C LEU A 190 11.62 -2.27 -5.69
N VAL A 191 11.54 -0.94 -5.72
CA VAL A 191 10.73 -0.18 -4.76
C VAL A 191 9.30 -0.13 -5.31
N LEU A 192 8.40 -0.83 -4.63
CA LEU A 192 6.99 -0.83 -4.98
C LEU A 192 6.34 0.53 -4.66
N PRO A 193 5.56 1.11 -5.58
CA PRO A 193 4.71 2.25 -5.25
C PRO A 193 3.61 1.84 -4.27
N GLN A 194 2.95 2.83 -3.69
CA GLN A 194 1.87 2.58 -2.75
C GLN A 194 0.65 1.96 -3.45
N PHE A 195 0.32 0.73 -3.07
CA PHE A 195 -0.94 0.11 -3.45
C PHE A 195 -2.10 0.70 -2.63
N ARG A 196 -3.29 0.73 -3.22
CA ARG A 196 -4.52 1.20 -2.58
C ARG A 196 -5.44 0.03 -2.28
N CYS A 197 -5.85 -0.07 -1.01
CA CYS A 197 -6.74 -1.11 -0.52
C CYS A 197 -8.12 -0.52 -0.27
N TYR A 198 -9.12 -1.23 -0.79
CA TYR A 198 -10.54 -0.90 -0.62
C TYR A 198 -11.22 -1.85 0.38
N CYS A 199 -10.46 -2.80 0.90
CA CYS A 199 -10.92 -3.74 1.90
C CYS A 199 -9.76 -4.10 2.82
N ALA A 200 -10.05 -4.42 4.08
CA ALA A 200 -9.08 -4.98 5.00
C ALA A 200 -8.93 -6.48 4.72
N LYS A 201 -7.69 -6.94 4.51
CA LYS A 201 -7.41 -8.38 4.53
C LYS A 201 -7.33 -8.83 5.97
N ASN A 202 -8.13 -9.81 6.35
CA ASN A 202 -8.04 -10.43 7.67
C ASN A 202 -8.21 -11.95 7.57
N TRP A 203 -7.73 -12.67 8.57
CA TRP A 203 -8.00 -14.11 8.73
C TRP A 203 -9.37 -14.37 9.36
N PHE A 204 -10.00 -13.33 9.91
CA PHE A 204 -11.34 -13.33 10.48
C PHE A 204 -12.32 -12.53 9.62
N ALA A 205 -13.59 -12.55 10.00
CA ALA A 205 -14.66 -11.77 9.37
C ALA A 205 -14.29 -10.29 9.21
N THR A 206 -14.70 -9.71 8.07
CA THR A 206 -14.76 -8.26 7.91
C THR A 206 -16.21 -7.84 7.70
N SER A 207 -16.56 -6.64 8.14
CA SER A 207 -17.89 -6.06 8.03
C SER A 207 -17.73 -4.67 7.43
N ALA A 208 -18.43 -4.41 6.33
CA ALA A 208 -18.18 -3.26 5.45
C ALA A 208 -16.69 -3.11 5.12
N CYS A 209 -16.04 -4.25 4.84
CA CYS A 209 -14.62 -4.33 4.51
C CYS A 209 -13.64 -3.86 5.61
N ARG A 210 -14.10 -3.75 6.86
CA ARG A 210 -13.32 -3.34 8.03
C ARG A 210 -13.25 -4.45 9.07
N ILE A 211 -12.19 -4.45 9.88
CA ILE A 211 -12.02 -5.44 10.96
C ILE A 211 -12.93 -5.06 12.14
N ASN A 212 -13.68 -6.02 12.68
CA ASN A 212 -14.56 -5.83 13.85
C ASN A 212 -15.60 -4.71 13.72
N SER A 213 -16.04 -4.40 12.50
CA SER A 213 -17.03 -3.33 12.24
C SER A 213 -16.62 -1.94 12.76
N GLU A 214 -15.31 -1.68 12.93
CA GLU A 214 -14.86 -0.32 13.20
C GLU A 214 -15.24 0.61 12.03
N ARG A 215 -15.37 1.91 12.29
CA ARG A 215 -15.90 2.89 11.33
C ARG A 215 -14.93 4.02 10.99
N ASP A 216 -13.76 4.04 11.61
CA ASP A 216 -12.78 5.12 11.49
C ASP A 216 -11.87 4.90 10.27
N THR A 217 -11.72 3.68 9.77
CA THR A 217 -10.99 3.44 8.52
C THR A 217 -11.69 4.10 7.34
N VAL A 218 -10.94 4.93 6.63
CA VAL A 218 -11.32 5.58 5.39
C VAL A 218 -10.63 4.89 4.21
N PHE A 219 -11.41 4.50 3.22
CA PHE A 219 -10.93 3.94 1.95
C PHE A 219 -10.70 5.03 0.90
N PRO A 220 -9.79 4.82 -0.07
CA PRO A 220 -8.78 3.76 -0.02
C PRO A 220 -7.72 4.10 1.02
N PHE A 221 -7.20 3.08 1.71
CA PHE A 221 -6.04 3.25 2.57
C PHE A 221 -4.78 2.66 1.90
N PRO A 222 -3.57 3.07 2.31
CA PRO A 222 -2.32 2.43 1.89
C PRO A 222 -2.30 0.94 2.18
N CYS A 223 -2.31 0.08 1.16
CA CYS A 223 -2.23 -1.36 1.36
C CYS A 223 -0.92 -1.74 2.05
N PRO A 224 -0.96 -2.44 3.19
CA PRO A 224 0.21 -3.15 3.68
C PRO A 224 0.68 -4.16 2.62
N LEU A 225 1.99 -4.32 2.45
CA LEU A 225 2.53 -5.23 1.44
C LEU A 225 2.09 -6.68 1.69
N SER A 226 1.86 -7.05 2.95
CA SER A 226 1.32 -8.36 3.36
C SER A 226 -0.14 -8.61 2.92
N HIS A 227 -0.86 -7.57 2.47
CA HIS A 227 -2.19 -7.71 1.89
C HIS A 227 -2.15 -8.20 0.44
N ILE A 228 -1.10 -7.83 -0.30
CA ILE A 228 -0.96 -8.12 -1.72
C ILE A 228 0.00 -9.28 -2.01
N PHE A 229 1.02 -9.46 -1.18
CA PHE A 229 1.95 -10.58 -1.27
C PHE A 229 1.97 -11.42 0.00
N ARG A 230 2.37 -12.68 -0.15
CA ARG A 230 2.75 -13.57 0.92
C ARG A 230 4.17 -13.18 1.35
N SER A 231 4.28 -12.22 2.27
CA SER A 231 5.56 -11.64 2.70
C SER A 231 6.61 -12.69 3.06
N LYS A 232 6.22 -13.80 3.69
CA LYS A 232 7.14 -14.92 3.98
C LYS A 232 7.84 -15.43 2.72
N LEU A 233 7.08 -15.74 1.66
CA LEU A 233 7.63 -16.28 0.42
C LEU A 233 8.37 -15.21 -0.39
N LEU A 234 7.82 -14.00 -0.46
CA LEU A 234 8.45 -12.91 -1.20
C LEU A 234 9.83 -12.58 -0.60
N LEU A 235 9.89 -12.37 0.72
CA LEU A 235 11.12 -11.99 1.42
C LEU A 235 12.11 -13.15 1.59
N SER A 236 11.67 -14.41 1.46
CA SER A 236 12.57 -15.56 1.42
C SER A 236 13.13 -15.86 0.03
N GLY A 237 12.90 -14.99 -0.96
CA GLY A 237 13.43 -15.14 -2.31
C GLY A 237 12.73 -16.20 -3.16
N GLU A 238 11.47 -16.55 -2.86
CA GLU A 238 10.72 -17.54 -3.67
C GLU A 238 10.20 -16.95 -4.99
N LEU A 239 10.24 -15.63 -5.15
CA LEU A 239 10.11 -15.00 -6.46
C LEU A 239 11.46 -15.08 -7.17
N ARG A 240 11.77 -16.28 -7.68
CA ARG A 240 13.01 -16.60 -8.38
C ARG A 240 12.76 -17.36 -9.66
N VAL A 241 13.65 -17.17 -10.63
CA VAL A 241 13.64 -17.86 -11.93
C VAL A 241 15.05 -18.31 -12.27
N GLU A 242 15.16 -19.44 -12.96
CA GLU A 242 16.43 -19.93 -13.45
C GLU A 242 16.75 -19.23 -14.77
N ASP A 243 17.92 -18.62 -14.84
CA ASP A 243 18.45 -18.00 -16.05
C ASP A 243 19.44 -18.95 -16.71
N SER A 244 18.96 -19.67 -17.73
CA SER A 244 19.77 -20.59 -18.51
C SER A 244 20.95 -19.91 -19.26
N ARG A 245 20.91 -18.58 -19.41
CA ARG A 245 21.89 -17.80 -20.17
C ARG A 245 22.22 -16.48 -19.45
N PRO A 246 22.89 -16.50 -18.29
CA PRO A 246 23.17 -15.28 -17.53
C PRO A 246 23.86 -14.22 -18.39
N HIS A 247 23.41 -12.97 -18.30
CA HIS A 247 24.06 -11.87 -19.01
C HIS A 247 25.45 -11.63 -18.38
N PRO A 248 26.55 -11.54 -19.17
CA PRO A 248 27.91 -11.50 -18.64
C PRO A 248 28.17 -10.37 -17.63
N ARG A 249 27.47 -9.24 -17.77
CA ARG A 249 27.61 -8.07 -16.88
C ARG A 249 26.73 -8.08 -15.63
N LEU A 250 25.70 -8.93 -15.56
CA LEU A 250 24.74 -8.85 -14.44
C LEU A 250 25.24 -9.48 -13.14
N GLY A 251 26.38 -10.18 -13.18
CA GLY A 251 26.91 -10.92 -12.04
C GLY A 251 25.92 -11.99 -11.53
N PRO A 252 26.36 -12.85 -10.59
CA PRO A 252 25.40 -13.65 -9.82
C PRO A 252 24.52 -12.73 -8.98
N SER A 253 23.24 -13.10 -8.80
CA SER A 253 22.37 -12.42 -7.83
C SER A 253 23.04 -12.44 -6.46
N PRO A 254 23.18 -11.29 -5.75
CA PRO A 254 23.91 -11.22 -4.49
C PRO A 254 23.35 -12.13 -3.39
N SER A 255 22.10 -12.59 -3.54
CA SER A 255 21.41 -13.46 -2.58
C SER A 255 21.65 -14.95 -2.76
N VAL A 256 22.26 -15.43 -3.87
CA VAL A 256 22.45 -16.87 -4.10
C VAL A 256 23.80 -17.15 -4.78
N GLN A 257 24.80 -17.52 -3.99
CA GLN A 257 26.10 -17.95 -4.52
C GLN A 257 25.96 -19.28 -5.28
N GLY A 258 26.50 -19.35 -6.49
CA GLY A 258 26.76 -20.61 -7.21
C GLY A 258 25.61 -21.19 -8.05
N THR A 259 24.51 -20.47 -8.26
CA THR A 259 23.41 -20.97 -9.10
C THR A 259 22.87 -19.89 -10.01
N ALA A 260 22.37 -20.29 -11.19
CA ALA A 260 21.87 -19.40 -12.23
C ALA A 260 20.52 -18.73 -11.90
N TRP A 261 20.14 -18.64 -10.62
CA TRP A 261 18.85 -18.08 -10.21
C TRP A 261 18.92 -16.56 -10.13
N ARG A 262 17.91 -15.92 -10.73
CA ARG A 262 17.59 -14.52 -10.48
C ARG A 262 16.50 -14.44 -9.43
N VAL A 263 16.69 -13.61 -8.41
CA VAL A 263 15.73 -13.42 -7.32
C VAL A 263 15.24 -11.99 -7.36
N ALA A 264 13.92 -11.77 -7.27
CA ALA A 264 13.39 -10.43 -7.11
C ALA A 264 13.66 -9.91 -5.70
N ASP A 265 14.44 -8.83 -5.59
CA ASP A 265 14.55 -8.06 -4.36
C ASP A 265 13.54 -6.91 -4.37
N VAL A 266 12.79 -6.76 -3.29
CA VAL A 266 11.65 -5.85 -3.20
C VAL A 266 11.73 -5.00 -1.94
N ARG A 267 11.33 -3.74 -2.06
CA ARG A 267 11.19 -2.78 -0.97
C ARG A 267 9.81 -2.13 -0.99
N GLU A 268 9.31 -1.78 0.19
CA GLU A 268 8.05 -1.07 0.36
C GLU A 268 8.09 0.37 -0.17
N SER A 269 6.90 0.95 -0.38
CA SER A 269 6.76 2.33 -0.85
C SER A 269 7.39 3.38 0.06
N ALA A 270 7.50 3.10 1.36
CA ALA A 270 8.13 4.01 2.31
C ALA A 270 9.66 4.05 2.19
N PHE A 271 10.28 3.08 1.49
CA PHE A 271 11.73 2.92 1.42
C PHE A 271 12.44 4.17 0.92
N LEU A 272 11.99 4.77 -0.19
CA LEU A 272 12.64 5.95 -0.78
C LEU A 272 12.49 7.22 0.07
N ASN A 273 11.52 7.24 0.98
CA ASN A 273 11.27 8.35 1.90
C ASN A 273 11.90 8.11 3.29
N ASN A 274 12.46 6.92 3.53
CA ASN A 274 13.05 6.59 4.81
C ASN A 274 14.35 7.39 4.98
N PRO A 275 14.54 8.14 6.09
CA PRO A 275 15.74 8.94 6.30
C PRO A 275 17.03 8.11 6.42
N ARG A 276 16.90 6.80 6.68
CA ARG A 276 18.03 5.86 6.68
C ARG A 276 18.45 5.42 5.29
N THR A 277 17.58 5.54 4.29
CA THR A 277 17.91 5.22 2.89
C THR A 277 18.94 6.21 2.37
N GLU A 278 19.96 5.68 1.69
CA GLU A 278 21.05 6.48 1.16
C GLU A 278 20.54 7.65 0.32
N GLU A 279 21.08 8.85 0.57
CA GLU A 279 20.67 10.11 -0.08
C GLU A 279 20.63 10.02 -1.60
N SER A 280 21.59 9.34 -2.24
CA SER A 280 21.62 9.21 -3.71
C SER A 280 20.48 8.35 -4.27
N LEU A 281 19.86 7.50 -3.45
CA LEU A 281 18.70 6.69 -3.84
C LEU A 281 17.39 7.39 -3.53
N ARG A 282 17.36 8.27 -2.53
CA ARG A 282 16.18 9.05 -2.19
C ARG A 282 15.78 9.86 -3.40
N VAL A 283 14.67 9.46 -4.01
CA VAL A 283 14.03 10.27 -5.03
C VAL A 283 13.53 11.47 -4.27
N GLY A 284 14.25 12.58 -4.37
CA GLY A 284 13.67 13.88 -4.08
C GLY A 284 12.46 14.01 -5.01
N LEU A 285 11.30 13.52 -4.57
CA LEU A 285 10.04 14.17 -4.87
C LEU A 285 10.32 15.60 -4.43
N PRO A 286 10.38 16.58 -5.35
CA PRO A 286 10.55 17.96 -4.93
C PRO A 286 9.51 18.21 -3.84
N PRO A 287 9.88 18.84 -2.71
CA PRO A 287 8.99 19.05 -1.58
C PRO A 287 7.87 20.02 -2.01
N LEU A 288 6.90 19.55 -2.78
CA LEU A 288 5.89 20.38 -3.41
C LEU A 288 4.67 20.62 -2.52
N TRP A 289 4.64 20.12 -1.28
CA TRP A 289 3.41 20.18 -0.46
C TRP A 289 3.57 20.52 1.03
N LEU A 290 4.78 20.81 1.53
CA LEU A 290 4.97 21.21 2.93
C LEU A 290 5.25 22.72 3.13
N GLY A 291 5.54 23.48 2.07
CA GLY A 291 5.92 24.90 2.17
C GLY A 291 4.81 25.94 1.97
N LEU A 292 3.71 25.61 1.27
CA LEU A 292 2.72 26.64 0.87
C LEU A 292 1.49 26.77 1.78
N TRP A 293 1.31 25.91 2.79
CA TRP A 293 0.19 26.03 3.73
C TRP A 293 0.47 26.93 4.95
N MET A 294 1.71 27.39 5.15
CA MET A 294 2.04 28.33 6.25
C MET A 294 2.18 29.80 5.83
N ILE A 295 2.08 30.14 4.53
CA ILE A 295 2.21 31.54 4.08
C ILE A 295 0.84 32.17 3.74
N SER A 296 -0.21 31.38 3.52
CA SER A 296 -1.53 31.88 3.11
C SER A 296 -2.41 32.42 4.24
N ALA A 297 -1.98 32.35 5.51
CA ALA A 297 -2.77 32.79 6.67
C ALA A 297 -2.45 34.22 7.14
N GLY A 298 -1.62 34.97 6.41
CA GLY A 298 -1.08 36.24 6.90
C GLY A 298 -0.96 37.34 5.86
N LEU A 299 -1.94 37.56 4.98
CA LEU A 299 -2.03 38.78 4.15
C LEU A 299 -3.42 38.90 3.51
N ALA A 300 -4.41 39.33 4.29
CA ALA A 300 -5.67 39.86 3.76
C ALA A 300 -6.22 40.93 4.71
N VAL A 301 -5.50 42.05 4.81
CA VAL A 301 -6.06 43.31 5.31
C VAL A 301 -5.72 44.39 4.28
N HIS A 302 -6.77 45.04 3.78
CA HIS A 302 -6.78 46.38 3.18
C HIS A 302 -6.39 46.56 1.69
N TRP A 303 -7.41 46.77 0.84
CA TRP A 303 -7.70 47.98 0.01
C TRP A 303 -8.78 47.63 -1.04
N GLY A 304 -9.96 48.27 -1.02
CA GLY A 304 -10.39 49.27 -2.02
C GLY A 304 -11.01 48.60 -3.26
N GLY A 305 -12.32 48.56 -3.49
CA GLY A 305 -13.19 49.72 -3.75
C GLY A 305 -13.27 50.00 -5.26
N CYS A 306 -14.33 49.54 -5.95
CA CYS A 306 -14.87 50.22 -7.13
C CYS A 306 -16.29 49.70 -7.45
N LEU A 307 -17.22 50.65 -7.43
CA LEU A 307 -18.63 50.56 -7.76
C LEU A 307 -18.83 50.68 -9.27
N GLY A 308 -19.81 49.93 -9.80
CA GLY A 308 -20.68 50.41 -10.87
C GLY A 308 -20.30 50.00 -12.30
N CYS A 309 -21.04 49.04 -12.85
CA CYS A 309 -21.74 49.18 -14.13
C CYS A 309 -22.82 48.07 -14.28
N PRO A 310 -24.04 48.40 -14.79
CA PRO A 310 -25.17 47.48 -14.88
C PRO A 310 -25.39 46.94 -16.31
N PHE A 311 -25.82 45.69 -16.48
CA PHE A 311 -26.50 45.17 -17.68
C PHE A 311 -27.22 43.84 -17.36
N PRO A 312 -28.24 43.41 -18.13
CA PRO A 312 -29.62 43.39 -17.66
C PRO A 312 -30.16 42.00 -17.32
N MET A 313 -31.23 42.03 -16.54
CA MET A 313 -32.07 40.90 -16.14
C MET A 313 -32.66 40.14 -17.33
N LEU A 314 -32.54 38.81 -17.31
CA LEU A 314 -33.52 37.90 -17.90
C LEU A 314 -34.33 37.30 -16.73
N GLY A 315 -35.64 37.52 -16.77
CA GLY A 315 -36.59 37.13 -15.74
C GLY A 315 -36.80 35.62 -15.59
N PRO A 316 -37.45 35.18 -14.51
CA PRO A 316 -37.48 33.79 -14.07
C PRO A 316 -38.57 32.98 -14.79
N ARG A 317 -38.26 31.71 -15.11
CA ARG A 317 -39.28 30.73 -15.46
C ARG A 317 -39.92 30.20 -14.17
N LEU A 318 -41.25 30.34 -14.10
CA LEU A 318 -42.13 29.78 -13.09
C LEU A 318 -41.92 28.26 -12.97
N ALA A 319 -41.54 27.80 -11.79
CA ALA A 319 -41.61 26.40 -11.40
C ALA A 319 -42.82 26.23 -10.48
N TRP A 320 -43.76 25.39 -10.89
CA TRP A 320 -44.86 24.93 -10.03
C TRP A 320 -44.30 23.90 -9.05
N ILE A 321 -44.46 24.16 -7.76
CA ILE A 321 -44.07 23.27 -6.68
C ILE A 321 -45.34 22.54 -6.22
N HIS A 322 -45.33 21.21 -6.28
CA HIS A 322 -46.36 20.39 -5.67
C HIS A 322 -45.74 19.61 -4.51
N THR A 323 -46.30 19.79 -3.32
CA THR A 323 -45.86 19.13 -2.07
C THR A 323 -46.83 18.03 -1.69
N HIS A 324 -46.33 16.84 -1.41
CA HIS A 324 -47.11 15.78 -0.76
C HIS A 324 -46.60 15.54 0.66
N THR A 325 -47.54 15.39 1.59
CA THR A 325 -47.30 15.11 3.00
C THR A 325 -47.69 13.66 3.25
N HIS A 326 -46.77 12.84 3.75
CA HIS A 326 -47.08 11.49 4.21
C HIS A 326 -47.05 11.45 5.73
N THR A 327 -48.13 10.93 6.32
CA THR A 327 -48.27 10.70 7.76
C THR A 327 -48.29 9.20 7.99
N TYR A 328 -47.36 8.68 8.78
CA TYR A 328 -47.40 7.28 9.24
C TYR A 328 -47.55 7.25 10.75
N THR A 329 -48.55 6.50 11.21
CA THR A 329 -48.94 6.35 12.61
C THR A 329 -48.36 5.06 13.18
N HIS A 330 -47.51 5.18 14.20
CA HIS A 330 -47.24 4.10 15.15
C HIS A 330 -47.23 4.67 16.57
N THR A 331 -48.05 4.07 17.43
CA THR A 331 -48.15 4.32 18.88
C THR A 331 -47.13 3.48 19.68
N PRO A 332 -46.71 3.87 20.90
CA PRO A 332 -46.80 5.20 21.51
C PRO A 332 -45.49 5.60 22.21
N HIS A 333 -44.54 6.24 21.53
CA HIS A 333 -43.57 7.17 22.17
C HIS A 333 -43.15 8.22 21.13
N ILE A 334 -43.38 9.50 21.44
CA ILE A 334 -43.33 10.62 20.48
C ILE A 334 -41.92 11.23 20.44
N HIS A 335 -41.28 11.17 19.27
CA HIS A 335 -40.25 12.12 18.86
C HIS A 335 -40.56 12.60 17.43
N THR A 336 -40.71 13.91 17.27
CA THR A 336 -41.03 14.52 15.97
C THR A 336 -39.74 14.89 15.25
N HIS A 337 -39.43 14.21 14.15
CA HIS A 337 -38.35 14.62 13.25
C HIS A 337 -38.92 15.09 11.92
N THR A 338 -38.66 16.35 11.59
CA THR A 338 -39.03 16.95 10.30
C THR A 338 -37.89 16.71 9.32
N HIS A 339 -38.10 15.88 8.30
CA HIS A 339 -37.13 15.70 7.23
C HIS A 339 -37.61 16.44 5.97
N THR A 340 -36.87 17.46 5.56
CA THR A 340 -37.05 18.13 4.26
C THR A 340 -36.08 17.48 3.26
N SER A 341 -36.61 16.72 2.31
CA SER A 341 -35.83 16.23 1.16
C SER A 341 -36.15 17.09 -0.06
N ARG A 342 -35.12 17.69 -0.65
CA ARG A 342 -35.22 18.43 -1.92
C ARG A 342 -34.66 17.53 -3.02
N GLN A 343 -35.52 17.07 -3.94
CA GLN A 343 -35.08 16.42 -5.17
C GLN A 343 -35.35 17.34 -6.36
N LEU A 344 -34.28 17.66 -7.09
CA LEU A 344 -34.30 18.46 -8.30
C LEU A 344 -34.30 17.49 -9.50
N HIS A 345 -35.40 17.42 -10.25
CA HIS A 345 -35.43 16.70 -11.52
C HIS A 345 -35.13 17.67 -12.66
N ILE A 346 -33.99 17.50 -13.32
CA ILE A 346 -33.64 18.18 -14.57
C ILE A 346 -33.89 17.20 -15.72
N ASN A 347 -34.89 17.48 -16.55
CA ASN A 347 -35.13 16.71 -17.77
C ASN A 347 -34.30 17.31 -18.92
N PHE A 348 -33.40 16.53 -19.49
CA PHE A 348 -32.74 16.85 -20.75
C PHE A 348 -33.58 16.32 -21.92
N LEU A 349 -33.91 17.21 -22.86
CA LEU A 349 -34.51 16.83 -24.15
C LEU A 349 -33.43 16.25 -25.08
N PRO A 350 -33.72 15.18 -25.85
CA PRO A 350 -32.74 14.59 -26.77
C PRO A 350 -32.61 15.44 -28.03
N PHE A 351 -31.38 15.87 -28.33
CA PHE A 351 -31.01 16.42 -29.64
C PHE A 351 -30.68 15.26 -30.59
N SER A 352 -31.34 15.23 -31.74
CA SER A 352 -31.05 14.35 -32.87
C SER A 352 -29.75 14.79 -33.58
N PRO A 353 -28.85 13.87 -33.97
CA PRO A 353 -27.62 14.23 -34.67
C PRO A 353 -27.86 14.29 -36.19
N LEU A 354 -27.48 15.41 -36.80
CA LEU A 354 -27.22 15.49 -38.23
C LEU A 354 -25.83 14.88 -38.54
N PRO A 355 -25.63 14.24 -39.69
CA PRO A 355 -24.36 13.59 -40.03
C PRO A 355 -23.33 14.62 -40.48
N LEU A 356 -22.32 14.87 -39.63
CA LEU A 356 -21.09 15.56 -40.03
C LEU A 356 -20.13 14.54 -40.63
N VAL A 357 -19.88 14.67 -41.92
CA VAL A 357 -18.83 13.96 -42.66
C VAL A 357 -17.48 14.51 -42.18
N PHE A 358 -16.83 13.82 -41.24
CA PHE A 358 -15.45 14.12 -40.84
C PHE A 358 -14.47 13.48 -41.82
N PHE A 359 -13.67 14.32 -42.49
CA PHE A 359 -12.48 13.91 -43.22
C PHE A 359 -11.55 13.11 -42.30
N GLY A 360 -11.21 11.88 -42.73
CA GLY A 360 -10.36 10.95 -42.01
C GLY A 360 -8.93 11.44 -41.87
N TRP A 361 -8.66 12.23 -40.83
CA TRP A 361 -7.31 12.36 -40.29
C TRP A 361 -7.10 11.19 -39.34
N ASN A 362 -6.33 10.19 -39.77
CA ASN A 362 -5.77 9.17 -38.90
C ASN A 362 -4.77 9.85 -37.96
N ILE A 363 -5.26 10.38 -36.83
CA ILE A 363 -4.41 10.80 -35.72
C ILE A 363 -3.85 9.52 -35.11
N GLN A 364 -2.72 9.05 -35.64
CA GLN A 364 -1.92 8.04 -34.98
C GLN A 364 -1.32 8.67 -33.74
N PHE A 365 -1.90 8.39 -32.57
CA PHE A 365 -1.25 8.69 -31.30
C PHE A 365 0.02 7.84 -31.22
N ALA A 366 1.17 8.44 -31.51
CA ALA A 366 2.46 7.80 -31.34
C ALA A 366 2.61 7.42 -29.86
N THR A 367 2.52 6.12 -29.57
CA THR A 367 2.66 5.61 -28.22
C THR A 367 4.12 5.78 -27.82
N ARG A 368 4.40 6.71 -26.90
CA ARG A 368 5.76 6.91 -26.36
C ARG A 368 6.08 5.88 -25.29
N TYR A 369 7.20 5.21 -25.44
CA TYR A 369 7.75 4.22 -24.50
C TYR A 369 8.89 4.87 -23.72
N VAL A 370 8.65 5.24 -22.47
CA VAL A 370 9.53 6.15 -21.74
C VAL A 370 10.19 5.46 -20.56
N LEU A 371 11.53 5.51 -20.51
CA LEU A 371 12.34 5.20 -19.33
C LEU A 371 12.93 6.50 -18.80
N ARG A 372 12.82 6.75 -17.50
CA ARG A 372 13.46 7.90 -16.86
C ARG A 372 14.62 7.43 -16.02
N VAL A 373 15.77 8.01 -16.29
CA VAL A 373 17.06 7.62 -15.75
C VAL A 373 17.58 8.80 -14.95
N ARG A 374 17.93 8.58 -13.68
CA ARG A 374 18.55 9.61 -12.86
C ARG A 374 19.99 9.23 -12.57
N SER A 375 20.92 9.98 -13.17
CA SER A 375 22.33 9.94 -12.80
C SER A 375 22.61 11.12 -11.89
N ARG A 376 23.17 10.90 -10.70
CA ARG A 376 23.82 11.99 -9.99
C ARG A 376 25.11 12.28 -10.76
N GLY A 377 25.30 13.53 -11.20
CA GLY A 377 26.59 13.95 -11.74
C GLY A 377 27.63 13.69 -10.66
N GLY A 378 28.44 12.65 -10.84
CA GLY A 378 29.67 12.51 -10.08
C GLY A 378 30.55 13.64 -10.57
N GLY A 379 30.65 14.71 -9.78
CA GLY A 379 31.79 15.60 -9.85
C GLY A 379 33.01 14.76 -9.50
N ALA A 380 33.57 14.08 -10.50
CA ALA A 380 34.94 13.65 -10.43
C ALA A 380 35.75 14.94 -10.50
N ASP A 381 36.31 15.35 -9.37
CA ASP A 381 37.35 16.36 -9.32
C ASP A 381 38.61 15.76 -9.98
N ASP A 382 38.60 15.68 -11.32
CA ASP A 382 39.75 15.27 -12.11
C ASP A 382 40.72 16.45 -12.23
N ALA A 383 41.63 16.51 -11.26
CA ALA A 383 42.92 17.17 -11.44
C ALA A 383 43.70 16.42 -12.53
N GLY A 384 43.66 16.97 -13.75
CA GLY A 384 44.65 16.93 -14.83
C GLY A 384 45.46 15.65 -15.08
N ASN A 385 45.43 15.14 -16.32
CA ASN A 385 46.56 15.27 -17.25
C ASN A 385 46.16 14.86 -18.67
N GLY A 386 46.70 15.55 -19.67
CA GLY A 386 46.34 15.40 -21.08
C GLY A 386 46.82 14.10 -21.74
N GLY A 387 46.17 13.74 -22.83
CA GLY A 387 46.56 12.61 -23.67
C GLY A 387 45.59 12.34 -24.81
N SER A 388 45.80 13.01 -25.93
CA SER A 388 45.13 12.81 -27.22
C SER A 388 45.29 11.39 -27.77
N SER A 389 44.20 10.77 -28.23
CA SER A 389 44.19 10.08 -29.54
C SER A 389 42.77 9.71 -29.98
N SER A 390 42.54 9.95 -31.26
CA SER A 390 41.32 9.79 -32.04
C SER A 390 41.03 8.32 -32.39
N SER A 391 39.77 7.89 -32.30
CA SER A 391 39.19 7.00 -33.31
C SER A 391 37.67 7.16 -33.37
N SER A 392 37.18 7.34 -34.59
CA SER A 392 35.80 7.61 -34.96
C SER A 392 34.96 6.34 -35.03
N ASN A 393 33.80 6.31 -34.37
CA ASN A 393 32.67 5.49 -34.79
C ASN A 393 31.39 6.32 -34.74
N ARG A 394 30.77 6.44 -35.92
CA ARG A 394 29.68 7.35 -36.25
C ARG A 394 28.34 6.64 -36.07
N TRP A 395 27.61 6.96 -35.01
CA TRP A 395 26.18 6.67 -34.88
C TRP A 395 25.42 7.99 -34.99
N SER A 396 24.46 8.03 -35.91
CA SER A 396 23.71 9.22 -36.30
C SER A 396 22.71 9.63 -35.21
N HIS A 397 23.10 10.59 -34.37
CA HIS A 397 22.17 11.36 -33.55
C HIS A 397 21.48 12.42 -34.40
N ASN A 398 20.15 12.48 -34.30
CA ASN A 398 19.34 13.52 -34.91
C ASN A 398 19.24 14.68 -33.92
N ASP A 399 20.31 15.45 -33.79
CA ASP A 399 20.35 16.66 -32.97
C ASP A 399 19.74 17.84 -33.76
N LYS A 400 18.54 18.25 -33.37
CA LYS A 400 18.06 19.60 -33.67
C LYS A 400 18.37 20.49 -32.47
N ASN A 401 19.30 21.41 -32.73
CA ASN A 401 19.75 22.52 -31.91
C ASN A 401 18.61 23.24 -31.17
N ASP A 402 18.74 23.34 -29.84
CA ASP A 402 18.26 24.48 -29.07
C ASP A 402 19.47 25.13 -28.39
N TYR A 403 19.69 26.40 -28.73
CA TYR A 403 20.77 27.25 -28.24
C TYR A 403 20.34 27.91 -26.92
N GLY A 404 21.14 27.74 -25.87
CA GLY A 404 21.47 28.81 -24.92
C GLY A 404 20.59 28.99 -23.67
N SER A 405 20.99 28.35 -22.56
CA SER A 405 21.21 29.05 -21.28
C SER A 405 22.12 28.20 -20.41
N SER A 406 23.34 28.66 -20.19
CA SER A 406 24.33 28.03 -19.32
C SER A 406 24.13 28.50 -17.88
N ASP A 407 23.11 27.94 -17.22
CA ASP A 407 23.08 27.92 -15.76
C ASP A 407 23.81 26.65 -15.31
N SER A 408 24.98 26.85 -14.71
CA SER A 408 25.77 25.82 -14.03
C SER A 408 25.08 25.42 -12.73
N ASP A 409 23.89 24.84 -12.85
CA ASP A 409 23.24 24.16 -11.75
C ASP A 409 23.86 22.77 -11.65
N SER A 410 24.42 22.41 -10.50
CA SER A 410 24.97 21.08 -10.20
C SER A 410 23.87 20.00 -10.07
N GLY A 411 22.77 20.22 -10.82
CA GLY A 411 21.50 19.57 -10.71
C GLY A 411 21.60 18.11 -11.09
N THR A 412 20.99 17.28 -10.24
CA THR A 412 20.65 15.90 -10.60
C THR A 412 19.81 15.88 -11.87
N GLY A 413 20.46 15.65 -13.02
CA GLY A 413 19.80 15.57 -14.31
C GLY A 413 18.96 14.28 -14.41
N THR A 414 17.66 14.43 -14.67
CA THR A 414 16.83 13.33 -15.14
C THR A 414 16.98 13.25 -16.66
N ARG A 415 17.45 12.11 -17.17
CA ARG A 415 17.49 11.80 -18.60
C ARG A 415 16.30 10.93 -18.97
N GLU A 416 15.71 11.19 -20.13
CA GLU A 416 14.63 10.38 -20.68
C GLU A 416 15.15 9.53 -21.85
N ILE A 417 14.96 8.22 -21.78
CA ILE A 417 15.20 7.31 -22.91
C ILE A 417 13.83 6.98 -23.50
N VAL A 418 13.64 7.34 -24.77
CA VAL A 418 12.45 7.00 -25.54
C VAL A 418 12.75 5.77 -26.38
N LEU A 419 12.01 4.67 -26.15
CA LEU A 419 12.07 3.48 -26.99
C LEU A 419 11.13 3.65 -28.18
N ASP A 420 11.50 3.06 -29.30
CA ASP A 420 10.70 2.92 -30.52
C ASP A 420 9.61 1.84 -30.39
N ARG A 421 9.88 0.80 -29.59
CA ARG A 421 8.97 -0.32 -29.31
C ARG A 421 9.23 -0.95 -27.94
N PRO A 422 8.31 -1.76 -27.41
CA PRO A 422 8.60 -2.64 -26.29
C PRO A 422 9.76 -3.59 -26.65
N ARG A 423 10.62 -3.86 -25.67
CA ARG A 423 11.85 -4.63 -25.81
C ARG A 423 11.81 -5.87 -24.91
N THR A 424 12.46 -6.95 -25.31
CA THR A 424 12.60 -8.14 -24.45
C THR A 424 13.50 -7.82 -23.25
N ASP A 425 13.48 -8.65 -22.21
CA ASP A 425 14.39 -8.55 -21.08
C ASP A 425 15.87 -8.47 -21.51
N ARG A 426 16.27 -9.20 -22.56
CA ARG A 426 17.63 -9.18 -23.12
C ARG A 426 17.98 -7.89 -23.84
N GLU A 427 17.09 -7.43 -24.71
CA GLU A 427 17.29 -6.14 -25.38
C GLU A 427 17.37 -4.97 -24.38
N LEU A 428 16.61 -5.03 -23.28
CA LEU A 428 16.68 -4.04 -22.20
C LEU A 428 17.97 -4.16 -21.39
N GLN A 429 18.49 -5.37 -21.16
CA GLN A 429 19.80 -5.59 -20.55
C GLN A 429 20.90 -5.01 -21.43
N ASP A 430 20.90 -5.31 -22.73
CA ASP A 430 21.89 -4.82 -23.69
C ASP A 430 21.89 -3.29 -23.77
N LEU A 431 20.71 -2.66 -23.67
CA LEU A 431 20.57 -1.20 -23.64
C LEU A 431 21.05 -0.59 -22.32
N LEU A 432 20.55 -1.08 -21.18
CA LEU A 432 20.71 -0.44 -19.87
C LEU A 432 21.99 -0.83 -19.12
N LEU A 433 22.72 -1.84 -19.60
CA LEU A 433 24.02 -2.24 -19.06
C LEU A 433 25.18 -1.72 -19.91
N THR A 434 24.92 -0.82 -20.86
CA THR A 434 25.97 -0.06 -21.54
C THR A 434 26.69 0.86 -20.54
N PRO A 435 27.96 1.24 -20.78
CA PRO A 435 28.70 2.13 -19.89
C PRO A 435 27.99 3.47 -19.61
N GLU A 436 27.16 3.93 -20.55
CA GLU A 436 26.35 5.14 -20.40
C GLU A 436 25.32 5.04 -19.28
N TYR A 437 24.66 3.88 -19.13
CA TYR A 437 23.56 3.69 -18.18
C TYR A 437 23.91 2.80 -16.99
N ASP A 438 25.08 2.14 -17.00
CA ASP A 438 25.48 1.23 -15.93
C ASP A 438 25.67 1.94 -14.57
N ALA A 439 26.10 3.21 -14.61
CA ALA A 439 26.22 4.06 -13.41
C ALA A 439 24.87 4.51 -12.82
N VAL A 440 23.75 4.24 -13.50
CA VAL A 440 22.43 4.72 -13.09
C VAL A 440 21.95 3.90 -11.92
N ARG A 441 21.87 4.54 -10.76
CA ARG A 441 21.40 3.92 -9.53
C ARG A 441 19.88 3.89 -9.41
N VAL A 442 19.18 4.90 -9.93
CA VAL A 442 17.72 5.00 -9.85
C VAL A 442 17.10 4.97 -11.25
N LEU A 443 16.29 3.95 -11.51
CA LEU A 443 15.51 3.81 -12.74
C LEU A 443 14.02 3.99 -12.43
N HIS A 444 13.37 5.00 -13.03
CA HIS A 444 11.92 5.18 -12.94
C HIS A 444 11.27 4.76 -14.26
N VAL A 445 10.37 3.79 -14.19
CA VAL A 445 9.66 3.25 -15.35
C VAL A 445 8.17 3.46 -15.13
N PRO A 446 7.57 4.58 -15.57
CA PRO A 446 6.18 4.91 -15.25
C PRO A 446 5.19 3.79 -15.59
N ARG A 447 5.36 3.16 -16.76
CA ARG A 447 4.47 2.08 -17.25
C ARG A 447 5.29 0.89 -17.74
N PRO A 448 5.69 -0.04 -16.85
CA PRO A 448 6.57 -1.16 -17.20
C PRO A 448 6.03 -2.05 -18.32
N ALA A 449 4.71 -2.24 -18.38
CA ALA A 449 4.03 -2.99 -19.42
C ALA A 449 4.22 -2.42 -20.84
N THR A 450 4.60 -1.14 -20.96
CA THR A 450 4.83 -0.50 -22.26
C THR A 450 6.26 -0.66 -22.73
N VAL A 451 7.23 -0.80 -21.83
CA VAL A 451 8.66 -0.89 -22.21
C VAL A 451 9.14 -2.32 -22.38
N MET A 452 8.50 -3.27 -21.69
CA MET A 452 8.89 -4.69 -21.71
C MET A 452 7.90 -5.51 -22.54
N SER A 453 8.39 -6.27 -23.51
CA SER A 453 7.59 -7.22 -24.30
C SER A 453 7.51 -8.61 -23.67
N GLY A 454 8.38 -8.92 -22.70
CA GLY A 454 8.48 -10.23 -22.06
C GLY A 454 9.90 -10.71 -21.84
N PHE A 455 10.03 -11.96 -21.40
CA PHE A 455 11.32 -12.65 -21.38
C PHE A 455 11.61 -13.24 -22.76
N ALA A 456 12.85 -13.16 -23.22
CA ALA A 456 13.32 -13.79 -24.45
C ALA A 456 13.30 -15.32 -24.35
N ASP A 457 13.49 -15.87 -23.14
CA ASP A 457 13.36 -17.30 -22.86
C ASP A 457 11.93 -17.62 -22.37
N ALA A 458 11.19 -18.40 -23.15
CA ALA A 458 9.82 -18.80 -22.83
C ALA A 458 9.72 -19.65 -21.56
N LEU A 459 10.73 -20.49 -21.28
CA LEU A 459 10.77 -21.32 -20.07
C LEU A 459 10.92 -20.43 -18.83
N MET A 460 11.84 -19.46 -18.88
CA MET A 460 12.02 -18.46 -17.82
C MET A 460 10.72 -17.68 -17.57
N TRP A 461 10.00 -17.32 -18.63
CA TRP A 461 8.70 -16.64 -18.50
C TRP A 461 7.65 -17.52 -17.79
N GLN A 462 7.58 -18.81 -18.11
CA GLN A 462 6.66 -19.74 -17.45
C GLN A 462 7.01 -19.97 -15.98
N GLN A 463 8.30 -20.04 -15.66
CA GLN A 463 8.79 -20.09 -14.28
C GLN A 463 8.39 -18.82 -13.52
N TYR A 464 8.60 -17.65 -14.14
CA TYR A 464 8.20 -16.35 -13.59
C TYR A 464 6.70 -16.30 -13.27
N ASP A 465 5.84 -16.68 -14.22
CA ASP A 465 4.38 -16.72 -14.04
C ASP A 465 3.97 -17.60 -12.85
N THR A 466 4.64 -18.73 -12.68
CA THR A 466 4.38 -19.65 -11.57
C THR A 466 4.86 -19.05 -10.24
N ALA A 467 6.05 -18.44 -10.22
CA ALA A 467 6.64 -17.82 -9.04
C ALA A 467 5.82 -16.62 -8.57
N VAL A 468 5.43 -15.70 -9.46
CA VAL A 468 4.65 -14.49 -9.11
C VAL A 468 3.28 -14.86 -8.55
N GLN A 469 2.60 -15.85 -9.14
CA GLN A 469 1.36 -16.37 -8.58
C GLN A 469 1.59 -16.95 -7.18
N ARG A 470 2.66 -17.73 -6.97
CA ARG A 470 2.96 -18.38 -5.69
C ARG A 470 3.18 -17.38 -4.56
N VAL A 471 3.86 -16.26 -4.83
CA VAL A 471 4.12 -15.20 -3.84
C VAL A 471 2.96 -14.22 -3.69
N THR A 472 1.97 -14.23 -4.58
CA THR A 472 0.78 -13.38 -4.46
C THR A 472 -0.13 -13.84 -3.32
N ALA A 473 -0.73 -12.89 -2.61
CA ALA A 473 -1.63 -13.17 -1.50
C ALA A 473 -2.93 -13.86 -1.92
N THR A 474 -3.40 -14.78 -1.09
CA THR A 474 -4.78 -15.27 -1.10
C THR A 474 -5.63 -14.40 -0.18
N TRP A 475 -6.82 -14.03 -0.64
CA TRP A 475 -7.82 -13.28 0.09
C TRP A 475 -8.96 -14.20 0.53
N CYS A 476 -9.36 -14.09 1.79
CA CYS A 476 -10.56 -14.75 2.32
C CYS A 476 -11.51 -13.63 2.73
N CYS A 477 -12.69 -13.56 2.11
CA CYS A 477 -13.56 -12.39 2.29
C CYS A 477 -14.79 -12.64 3.16
N HIS A 478 -15.12 -13.90 3.44
CA HIS A 478 -16.31 -14.23 4.23
C HIS A 478 -15.95 -14.76 5.61
N SER A 479 -16.72 -14.34 6.62
CA SER A 479 -16.80 -15.01 7.90
C SER A 479 -17.28 -16.46 7.73
N THR A 480 -17.02 -17.35 8.68
CA THR A 480 -17.58 -18.73 8.66
C THR A 480 -19.11 -18.75 8.61
N ARG A 481 -19.78 -17.73 9.16
CA ARG A 481 -21.24 -17.58 9.14
C ARG A 481 -21.75 -17.13 7.78
N GLU A 482 -21.15 -16.11 7.18
CA GLU A 482 -21.50 -15.69 5.80
C GLU A 482 -21.11 -16.76 4.79
N ALA A 483 -19.99 -17.44 5.01
CA ALA A 483 -19.62 -18.63 4.27
C ALA A 483 -20.74 -19.67 4.35
N ALA A 484 -21.25 -20.00 5.53
CA ALA A 484 -22.36 -20.94 5.66
C ALA A 484 -23.64 -20.47 4.93
N LEU A 485 -23.91 -19.16 4.91
CA LEU A 485 -25.06 -18.58 4.19
C LEU A 485 -24.86 -18.51 2.67
N HIS A 486 -23.61 -18.40 2.20
CA HIS A 486 -23.26 -18.23 0.79
C HIS A 486 -22.54 -19.45 0.19
N GLY A 487 -22.60 -20.62 0.83
CA GLY A 487 -22.07 -21.88 0.28
C GLY A 487 -20.56 -22.11 0.43
N GLY A 488 -19.89 -21.40 1.33
CA GLY A 488 -18.51 -21.65 1.76
C GLY A 488 -17.65 -20.40 1.87
N SER A 489 -16.46 -20.52 2.48
CA SER A 489 -15.51 -19.41 2.51
C SER A 489 -14.94 -19.24 1.09
N ARG A 490 -15.33 -18.15 0.41
CA ARG A 490 -14.75 -17.78 -0.89
C ARG A 490 -13.29 -17.37 -0.67
N ARG A 491 -12.36 -18.29 -0.96
CA ARG A 491 -10.91 -18.01 -1.00
C ARG A 491 -10.59 -17.54 -2.42
N GLU A 492 -10.48 -16.24 -2.59
CA GLU A 492 -10.11 -15.63 -3.86
C GLU A 492 -8.61 -15.41 -3.92
N ARG A 493 -7.99 -15.94 -4.96
CA ARG A 493 -6.58 -15.62 -5.24
C ARG A 493 -6.57 -14.34 -6.07
N LEU A 494 -5.82 -13.34 -5.62
CA LEU A 494 -5.56 -12.18 -6.47
C LEU A 494 -4.90 -12.64 -7.77
N GLN A 495 -5.20 -11.96 -8.87
CA GLN A 495 -4.77 -12.37 -10.21
C GLN A 495 -3.62 -11.46 -10.68
N PRO A 496 -2.35 -11.82 -10.42
CA PRO A 496 -1.22 -10.98 -10.80
C PRO A 496 -0.91 -11.06 -12.30
N LEU A 497 -1.36 -12.12 -13.00
CA LEU A 497 -1.10 -12.26 -14.42
C LEU A 497 -1.95 -11.26 -15.22
N PRO A 498 -1.36 -10.51 -16.16
CA PRO A 498 -2.13 -9.71 -17.12
C PRO A 498 -3.10 -10.58 -17.94
N PRO A 499 -4.24 -10.04 -18.41
CA PRO A 499 -5.23 -10.81 -19.18
C PRO A 499 -4.65 -11.56 -20.39
N SER A 500 -3.73 -10.93 -21.13
CA SER A 500 -3.04 -11.55 -22.26
C SER A 500 -2.25 -12.81 -21.86
N ARG A 501 -1.62 -12.79 -20.68
CA ARG A 501 -0.89 -13.94 -20.13
C ARG A 501 -1.82 -15.03 -19.60
N GLN A 502 -2.96 -14.66 -19.03
CA GLN A 502 -3.98 -15.63 -18.60
C GLN A 502 -4.49 -16.44 -19.79
N GLN A 503 -4.83 -15.76 -20.90
CA GLN A 503 -5.29 -16.40 -22.13
C GLN A 503 -4.26 -17.39 -22.71
N GLN A 504 -2.98 -16.99 -22.74
CA GLN A 504 -1.89 -17.83 -23.24
C GLN A 504 -1.67 -19.12 -22.43
N ARG A 505 -1.99 -19.11 -21.13
CA ARG A 505 -1.89 -20.32 -20.29
C ARG A 505 -3.12 -21.23 -20.39
N GLY A 506 -4.08 -20.92 -21.27
CA GLY A 506 -5.37 -21.61 -21.32
C GLY A 506 -6.15 -21.43 -20.01
N PHE A 507 -5.95 -20.32 -19.31
CA PHE A 507 -6.68 -20.02 -18.09
C PHE A 507 -8.10 -19.61 -18.49
N ASP A 508 -8.97 -20.59 -18.69
CA ASP A 508 -10.40 -20.35 -18.87
C ASP A 508 -10.93 -19.69 -17.59
N SER A 509 -11.26 -18.40 -17.71
CA SER A 509 -11.78 -17.56 -16.61
C SER A 509 -13.03 -18.15 -15.94
N THR A 510 -13.72 -19.06 -16.62
CA THR A 510 -14.86 -19.85 -16.14
C THR A 510 -14.48 -20.92 -15.11
N SER A 511 -13.25 -21.44 -15.13
CA SER A 511 -12.78 -22.45 -14.16
C SER A 511 -12.57 -21.89 -12.75
N SER A 512 -12.31 -20.57 -12.63
CA SER A 512 -12.12 -19.92 -11.33
C SER A 512 -13.40 -19.82 -10.48
N ARG A 513 -14.59 -19.98 -11.06
CA ARG A 513 -15.86 -19.92 -10.31
C ARG A 513 -16.35 -21.27 -9.78
N THR A 514 -15.83 -22.39 -10.28
CA THR A 514 -16.40 -23.73 -9.98
C THR A 514 -15.40 -24.70 -9.33
N ALA A 515 -14.10 -24.40 -9.30
CA ALA A 515 -13.07 -25.35 -8.84
C ALA A 515 -12.63 -25.21 -7.35
N VAL A 516 -13.54 -24.86 -6.43
CA VAL A 516 -13.25 -24.90 -4.97
C VAL A 516 -14.03 -26.00 -4.24
N ALA A 517 -14.87 -26.78 -4.93
CA ALA A 517 -15.44 -28.01 -4.39
C ALA A 517 -14.53 -29.20 -4.76
N GLY A 518 -13.47 -29.48 -3.98
CA GLY A 518 -12.83 -30.81 -4.06
C GLY A 518 -11.33 -30.93 -3.78
N ILE A 519 -10.55 -29.86 -3.62
CA ILE A 519 -9.16 -30.01 -3.17
C ILE A 519 -9.13 -29.96 -1.64
N ALA A 520 -9.10 -31.13 -1.03
CA ALA A 520 -8.73 -31.28 0.37
C ALA A 520 -7.30 -30.75 0.56
N VAL A 521 -7.20 -29.49 0.98
CA VAL A 521 -5.93 -28.92 1.44
C VAL A 521 -5.60 -29.62 2.74
N ALA A 522 -4.49 -30.37 2.75
CA ALA A 522 -3.93 -30.97 3.96
C ALA A 522 -3.84 -29.91 5.07
N PRO A 523 -4.18 -30.25 6.33
CA PRO A 523 -4.13 -29.31 7.42
C PRO A 523 -2.69 -28.82 7.60
N GLU A 524 -2.48 -27.54 7.28
CA GLU A 524 -1.27 -26.79 7.64
C GLU A 524 -1.24 -26.78 9.18
N GLN A 525 -0.28 -27.50 9.77
CA GLN A 525 -0.14 -27.66 11.22
C GLN A 525 -0.08 -26.29 11.89
N GLN A 526 -0.96 -26.12 12.88
CA GLN A 526 -1.15 -24.93 13.70
C GLN A 526 0.04 -24.64 14.60
#